data_AF-A0A3Q9XXF1-F1
#
_entry.id   AF-A0A3Q9XXF1-F1
#
_cell.length_a   1.000
_cell.length_b   1.000
_cell.length_c   1.000
_cell.angle_alpha   90.00
_cell.angle_beta   90.00
_cell.angle_gamma   90.00
#
_symmetry.space_group_name_H-M   'P 1'
#
loop_
_entity.id
_entity.type
_entity.pdbx_description
1 polymer ?
#
loop_
_entity_poly.entity_id
_entity_poly.type
_entity_poly.pdbx_seq_one_letter_code
_entity_poly.pdbx_strand_id
1 'polypeptide(L)'
;MEERCSLQAGKLIRPLSFSSKVRCKGYSLPLERAITDFGADIAFGKVGEKMKEHYGIEGSSSMVRLITQKHASKIAKLKKKRLVKKQSLLVKQMGVWYPLWR
;
A
#
# COMPACT_ATOMS: atom_id res chain seq x y z
N MET A 1 -9.24 -1.36 -30.24
CA MET A 1 -10.48 -0.92 -29.57
C MET A 1 -10.09 0.18 -28.60
N GLU A 2 -10.24 1.44 -28.99
CA GLU A 2 -9.82 2.59 -28.19
C GLU A 2 -11.02 3.15 -27.40
N GLU A 3 -10.81 3.40 -26.11
CA GLU A 3 -11.84 3.99 -25.26
C GLU A 3 -12.03 5.47 -25.63
N ARG A 4 -13.26 5.88 -25.97
CA ARG A 4 -13.59 7.30 -26.19
C ARG A 4 -13.48 8.06 -24.87
N CYS A 5 -12.48 8.93 -24.78
CA CYS A 5 -12.29 9.82 -23.64
C CYS A 5 -13.03 11.15 -23.88
N SER A 6 -13.65 11.72 -22.85
CA SER A 6 -14.29 13.04 -22.91
C SER A 6 -13.66 14.00 -21.90
N LEU A 7 -13.65 15.30 -22.24
CA LEU A 7 -13.22 16.37 -21.32
C LEU A 7 -14.47 17.02 -20.72
N GLN A 8 -14.61 16.95 -19.40
CA GLN A 8 -15.62 17.71 -18.66
C GLN A 8 -14.94 18.54 -17.58
N ALA A 9 -15.20 19.85 -17.55
CA ALA A 9 -14.65 20.79 -16.57
C ALA A 9 -13.11 20.69 -16.38
N GLY A 10 -12.37 20.53 -17.48
CA GLY A 10 -10.90 20.40 -17.46
C GLY A 10 -10.38 19.04 -17.00
N LYS A 11 -11.25 18.06 -16.72
CA LYS A 11 -10.87 16.70 -16.31
C LYS A 11 -11.13 15.70 -17.43
N LEU A 12 -10.13 14.86 -17.72
CA LEU A 12 -10.27 13.76 -18.67
C LEU A 12 -11.06 12.62 -18.02
N ILE A 13 -12.23 12.31 -18.58
CA ILE A 13 -13.09 11.21 -18.18
C ILE A 13 -12.87 10.04 -19.15
N ARG A 14 -12.65 8.87 -18.56
CA ARG A 14 -12.57 7.57 -19.25
C ARG A 14 -13.78 6.73 -18.81
N PRO A 15 -14.91 6.79 -19.55
CA PRO A 15 -16.18 6.21 -19.09
C PRO A 15 -16.14 4.72 -18.80
N LEU A 16 -15.45 3.94 -19.64
CA LEU A 16 -15.28 2.49 -19.49
C LEU A 16 -14.33 2.17 -18.34
N SER A 17 -13.15 2.82 -18.27
CA SER A 17 -12.22 2.63 -17.15
C SER A 17 -12.86 3.03 -15.80
N PHE A 18 -13.67 4.09 -15.81
CA PHE A 18 -14.41 4.55 -14.64
C PHE A 18 -15.52 3.57 -14.23
N SER A 19 -16.34 3.10 -15.17
CA SER A 19 -17.43 2.15 -14.85
C SER A 19 -16.91 0.78 -14.43
N SER A 20 -15.86 0.29 -15.09
CA SER A 20 -15.21 -0.99 -14.78
C SER A 20 -14.35 -0.95 -13.51
N LYS A 21 -14.11 0.26 -12.95
CA LYS A 21 -13.18 0.50 -11.83
C LYS A 21 -11.75 0.03 -12.11
N VAL A 22 -11.41 -0.21 -13.38
CA VAL A 22 -10.06 -0.57 -13.80
C VAL A 22 -9.24 0.70 -13.85
N ARG A 23 -8.12 0.72 -13.12
CA ARG A 23 -7.18 1.84 -13.10
C ARG A 23 -5.90 1.43 -13.80
N CYS A 24 -5.40 2.30 -14.68
CA CYS A 24 -4.07 2.13 -15.26
C CYS A 24 -3.04 2.03 -14.12
N LYS A 25 -2.16 1.01 -14.19
CA LYS A 25 -1.14 0.72 -13.16
C LYS A 25 -1.72 0.41 -11.77
N GLY A 26 -3.00 0.07 -11.69
CA GLY A 26 -3.61 -0.47 -10.49
C GLY A 26 -3.33 -1.96 -10.40
N TYR A 27 -2.76 -2.40 -9.28
CA TYR A 27 -2.52 -3.82 -9.02
C TYR A 27 -3.64 -4.37 -8.14
N SER A 28 -4.02 -5.62 -8.40
CA SER A 28 -4.96 -6.32 -7.53
C SER A 28 -4.32 -6.56 -6.16
N LEU A 29 -5.13 -6.64 -5.10
CA LEU A 29 -4.62 -6.89 -3.74
C LEU A 29 -3.80 -8.19 -3.63
N PRO A 30 -4.19 -9.33 -4.27
CA PRO A 30 -3.37 -10.54 -4.25
C PRO A 30 -2.00 -10.33 -4.90
N LEU A 31 -1.96 -9.57 -6.00
CA LEU A 31 -0.71 -9.29 -6.70
C LEU A 31 0.19 -8.34 -5.91
N GLU A 32 -0.37 -7.27 -5.31
CA GLU A 32 0.40 -6.41 -4.41
C GLU A 32 1.00 -7.19 -3.25
N ARG A 33 0.29 -8.20 -2.73
CA ARG A 33 0.77 -9.07 -1.66
C ARG A 33 1.95 -9.93 -2.10
N ALA A 34 1.81 -10.67 -3.21
CA ALA A 34 2.90 -11.47 -3.77
C ALA A 34 4.16 -10.63 -4.06
N ILE A 35 3.97 -9.43 -4.62
CA ILE A 35 5.06 -8.47 -4.86
C ILE A 35 5.74 -8.04 -3.55
N THR A 36 4.94 -7.76 -2.53
CA THR A 36 5.45 -7.30 -1.23
C THR A 36 6.24 -8.41 -0.53
N ASP A 37 5.76 -9.65 -0.61
CA ASP A 37 6.42 -10.81 -0.03
C ASP A 37 7.79 -11.03 -0.70
N PHE A 38 7.84 -11.10 -2.04
CA PHE A 38 9.14 -11.19 -2.74
C PHE A 38 10.05 -9.98 -2.50
N GLY A 39 9.49 -8.77 -2.45
CA GLY A 39 10.25 -7.56 -2.20
C GLY A 39 10.80 -7.44 -0.78
N ALA A 40 10.32 -8.27 0.16
CA ALA A 40 10.87 -8.40 1.50
C ALA A 40 12.01 -9.42 1.56
N ASP A 41 11.98 -10.46 0.71
CA ASP A 41 12.91 -11.59 0.77
C ASP A 41 14.14 -11.42 -0.15
N ILE A 42 13.97 -10.85 -1.34
CA ILE A 42 15.03 -10.78 -2.36
C ILE A 42 15.24 -9.37 -2.90
N ALA A 43 16.41 -9.14 -3.52
CA ALA A 43 16.73 -7.87 -4.15
C ALA A 43 15.74 -7.52 -5.27
N PHE A 44 15.28 -6.26 -5.33
CA PHE A 44 14.24 -5.81 -6.27
C PHE A 44 14.54 -6.10 -7.74
N GLY A 45 15.81 -6.15 -8.13
CA GLY A 45 16.23 -6.51 -9.50
C GLY A 45 15.89 -7.95 -9.90
N LYS A 46 15.84 -8.88 -8.94
CA LYS A 46 15.57 -10.32 -9.18
C LYS A 46 14.11 -10.70 -9.02
N VAL A 47 13.28 -9.81 -8.46
CA VAL A 47 11.85 -10.08 -8.22
C VAL A 47 11.09 -10.27 -9.54
N GLY A 48 11.46 -9.54 -10.60
CA GLY A 48 10.83 -9.68 -11.90
C GLY A 48 10.92 -11.10 -12.47
N GLU A 49 12.08 -11.75 -12.32
CA GLU A 49 12.31 -13.14 -12.74
C GLU A 49 11.41 -14.10 -11.96
N LYS A 50 11.33 -13.94 -10.64
CA LYS A 50 10.48 -14.77 -9.77
C LYS A 50 8.98 -14.56 -10.03
N MET A 51 8.56 -13.33 -10.30
CA MET A 51 7.17 -13.06 -10.68
C MET A 51 6.80 -13.72 -12.01
N LYS A 52 7.72 -13.72 -12.98
CA LYS A 52 7.52 -14.39 -14.25
C LYS A 52 7.44 -15.92 -14.06
N GLU A 53 8.31 -16.48 -13.24
CA GLU A 53 8.35 -17.92 -12.91
C GLU A 53 7.04 -18.39 -12.24
N HIS A 54 6.57 -17.68 -11.21
CA HIS A 54 5.43 -18.14 -10.39
C HIS A 54 4.06 -17.69 -10.90
N TYR A 55 3.99 -16.55 -11.58
CA TYR A 55 2.71 -15.92 -11.96
C TYR A 55 2.60 -15.59 -13.45
N GLY A 56 3.67 -15.80 -14.24
CA GLY A 56 3.68 -15.45 -15.67
C GLY A 56 3.62 -13.94 -15.95
N ILE A 57 3.85 -13.10 -14.93
CA ILE A 57 3.73 -11.64 -15.03
C ILE A 57 5.12 -11.01 -14.98
N GLU A 58 5.42 -10.17 -15.96
CA GLU A 58 6.62 -9.34 -15.94
C GLU A 58 6.41 -8.08 -15.10
N GLY A 59 7.28 -7.88 -14.12
CA GLY A 59 7.26 -6.70 -13.24
C GLY A 59 8.59 -5.95 -13.32
N SER A 60 8.53 -4.63 -13.46
CA SER A 60 9.73 -3.80 -13.38
C SER A 60 10.24 -3.69 -11.94
N SER A 61 11.56 -3.57 -11.76
CA SER A 61 12.17 -3.39 -10.43
C SER A 61 11.66 -2.14 -9.71
N SER A 62 11.36 -1.08 -10.46
CA SER A 62 10.78 0.16 -9.94
C SER A 62 9.37 -0.04 -9.39
N MET A 63 8.53 -0.82 -10.08
CA MET A 63 7.19 -1.19 -9.62
C MET A 63 7.25 -1.96 -8.30
N VAL A 64 8.10 -3.00 -8.24
CA VAL A 64 8.28 -3.81 -7.03
C VAL A 64 8.68 -2.93 -5.86
N ARG A 65 9.71 -2.10 -6.03
CA ARG A 65 10.17 -1.16 -5.00
C ARG A 65 9.05 -0.24 -4.51
N LEU A 66 8.29 0.37 -5.41
CA LEU A 66 7.21 1.31 -5.05
C LEU A 66 6.12 0.63 -4.21
N ILE A 67 5.71 -0.58 -4.61
CA ILE A 67 4.66 -1.34 -3.92
C ILE A 67 5.14 -1.78 -2.54
N THR A 68 6.33 -2.36 -2.45
CA THR A 68 6.91 -2.79 -1.17
C THR A 68 7.10 -1.61 -0.22
N GLN A 69 7.62 -0.47 -0.69
CA GLN A 69 7.79 0.73 0.14
C GLN A 69 6.46 1.33 0.62
N LYS A 70 5.44 1.34 -0.25
CA LYS A 70 4.08 1.79 0.10
C LYS A 70 3.53 0.96 1.27
N HIS A 71 3.68 -0.37 1.23
CA HIS A 71 3.23 -1.25 2.31
C HIS A 71 4.08 -1.13 3.57
N ALA A 72 5.41 -1.07 3.44
CA ALA A 72 6.32 -0.85 4.56
C ALA A 72 6.00 0.45 5.32
N SER A 73 5.73 1.55 4.59
CA SER A 73 5.33 2.84 5.18
C SER A 73 4.02 2.73 5.98
N LYS A 74 3.03 1.99 5.46
CA LYS A 74 1.77 1.74 6.17
C LYS A 74 1.99 0.93 7.44
N ILE A 75 2.80 -0.13 7.37
CA ILE A 75 3.15 -0.96 8.53
C ILE A 75 3.85 -0.13 9.60
N ALA A 76 4.82 0.71 9.21
CA ALA A 76 5.52 1.61 10.12
C ALA A 76 4.56 2.58 10.83
N LYS A 77 3.61 3.19 10.08
CA LYS A 77 2.56 4.05 10.65
C LYS A 77 1.66 3.30 11.63
N LEU A 78 1.24 2.08 11.29
CA LEU A 78 0.43 1.24 12.17
C LEU A 78 1.18 0.86 13.45
N LYS A 79 2.48 0.52 13.34
CA LYS A 79 3.36 0.25 14.49
C LYS A 79 3.43 1.47 15.40
N LYS A 80 3.67 2.67 14.86
CA LYS A 80 3.68 3.92 15.64
C LYS A 80 2.36 4.17 16.36
N LYS A 81 1.22 4.03 15.67
CA LYS A 81 -0.11 4.17 16.29
C LYS A 81 -0.34 3.15 17.41
N ARG A 82 0.10 1.89 17.22
CA ARG A 82 0.01 0.83 18.23
C ARG A 82 0.84 1.14 19.47
N LEU A 83 2.06 1.65 19.30
CA LEU A 83 2.94 2.05 20.40
C LEU A 83 2.33 3.20 21.22
N VAL A 84 1.83 4.24 20.55
CA VAL A 84 1.14 5.37 21.22
C VAL A 84 -0.07 4.88 22.02
N LYS A 85 -0.88 3.98 21.44
CA LYS A 85 -2.02 3.38 22.12
C LYS A 85 -1.59 2.54 23.33
N LYS A 86 -0.52 1.76 23.22
CA LYS A 86 0.00 0.95 24.33
C LYS A 86 0.50 1.84 25.47
N GLN A 87 1.20 2.93 25.14
CA GLN A 87 1.70 3.88 26.13
C GLN A 87 0.57 4.59 26.87
N SER A 88 -0.49 5.03 26.17
CA SER A 88 -1.64 5.65 26.82
C SER A 88 -2.44 4.67 27.69
N LEU A 89 -2.50 3.39 27.31
CA LEU A 89 -3.09 2.35 28.16
C LEU A 89 -2.28 2.11 29.43
N LEU A 90 -0.94 2.03 29.32
CA LEU A 90 -0.06 1.89 30.49
C LEU A 90 -0.20 3.07 31.45
N VAL A 91 -0.22 4.31 30.95
CA VAL A 91 -0.43 5.50 31.79
C VAL A 91 -1.78 5.47 32.52
N LYS A 92 -2.84 5.00 31.86
CA LYS A 92 -4.16 4.83 32.50
C LYS A 92 -4.17 3.73 33.56
N GLN A 93 -3.44 2.64 33.32
CA GLN A 93 -3.40 1.47 34.19
C GLN A 93 -2.49 1.68 35.42
N MET A 94 -1.45 2.50 35.28
CA MET A 94 -0.55 2.88 36.37
C MET A 94 -1.10 3.98 37.27
N GLY A 95 -2.31 4.49 37.02
CA GLY A 95 -3.02 5.39 37.93
C GLY A 95 -2.15 6.54 38.42
N VAL A 96 -1.71 7.45 37.54
CA VAL A 96 -1.22 8.74 38.02
C VAL A 96 -2.42 9.51 38.54
N TRP A 97 -2.71 9.29 39.83
CA TRP A 97 -3.64 10.04 40.66
C TRP A 97 -3.02 11.42 40.86
N TYR A 98 -3.19 12.34 39.90
CA TYR A 98 -2.96 13.75 40.21
C TYR A 98 -4.06 14.18 41.20
N PRO A 99 -3.73 14.62 42.42
CA PRO A 99 -4.74 15.15 43.32
C PRO A 99 -5.30 16.42 42.70
N LEU A 100 -6.60 16.42 42.51
CA LEU A 100 -7.37 17.57 42.06
C LEU A 100 -7.55 18.54 43.24
N TRP A 101 -6.48 19.22 43.67
CA TRP A 101 -6.56 20.39 44.55
C TRP A 101 -5.48 21.40 44.16
N ARG A 102 -5.90 22.43 43.42
CA ARG A 102 -5.40 23.79 43.54
C ARG A 102 -6.52 24.76 43.19
#